data_AF-A0AAE2MQA5-F1
#
_entry.id   AF-A0AAE2MQA5-F1
#
_cell.length_a   1.000
_cell.length_b   1.000
_cell.length_c   1.000
_cell.angle_alpha   90.00
_cell.angle_beta   90.00
_cell.angle_gamma   90.00
#
_symmetry.space_group_name_H-M   'P 1'
#
loop_
_entity.id
_entity.type
_entity.pdbx_description
1 polymer ?
#
loop_
_entity_poly.entity_id
_entity_poly.type
_entity_poly.pdbx_seq_one_letter_code
_entity_poly.pdbx_strand_id
1 'polypeptide(L)' 'MACPRPDATIERRIIPVDEPVALAWGDLMGHAKRSGRGLSSMDGLIVATAVAHDLSLATRNTRDFEGFGIELIDPWAG' A
#
# COMPACT_ATOMS: atom_id res chain seq x y z
N MET A 1 24.75 25.30 16.68
CA MET A 1 23.87 24.14 16.85
C MET A 1 23.03 24.02 15.59
N ALA A 2 23.43 23.17 14.64
CA ALA A 2 22.69 22.98 13.39
C ALA A 2 21.46 22.12 13.66
N CYS A 3 20.29 22.54 13.17
CA CYS A 3 19.09 21.73 13.15
C CYS A 3 19.36 20.46 12.32
N PRO A 4 19.15 19.24 12.83
CA PRO A 4 19.34 18.04 12.02
C PRO A 4 18.37 18.07 10.83
N ARG A 5 18.88 17.82 9.62
CA ARG A 5 18.03 17.66 8.44
C ARG A 5 17.10 16.46 8.64
N PRO A 6 15.81 16.55 8.28
CA PRO A 6 14.89 15.43 8.38
C PRO A 6 15.11 14.47 7.21
N ASP A 7 16.23 13.73 7.15
CA ASP A 7 16.49 12.90 5.95
C ASP A 7 17.16 11.53 6.18
N ALA A 8 17.93 11.28 7.24
CA ALA A 8 18.69 10.02 7.29
C ALA A 8 17.86 8.73 7.54
N THR A 9 16.69 8.81 8.18
CA THR A 9 15.99 7.60 8.67
C THR A 9 14.88 7.10 7.75
N ILE A 10 14.26 7.98 6.94
CA ILE A 10 13.11 7.62 6.09
C ILE A 10 13.58 7.15 4.71
N GLU A 11 14.69 7.68 4.19
CA GLU A 11 15.19 7.35 2.85
C GLU A 11 15.43 5.83 2.65
N ARG A 12 15.79 5.10 3.71
CA ARG A 12 15.98 3.64 3.67
C ARG A 12 14.69 2.84 3.89
N ARG A 13 13.54 3.51 4.01
CA ARG A 13 12.20 2.94 4.25
C ARG A 13 11.21 3.27 3.14
N ILE A 14 11.69 3.84 2.03
CA ILE A 14 10.88 4.09 0.84
C ILE A 14 10.98 2.87 -0.07
N ILE A 15 9.84 2.27 -0.37
CA ILE A 15 9.75 1.15 -1.29
C ILE A 15 9.46 1.73 -2.69
N PRO A 16 10.31 1.47 -3.69
CA PRO A 16 10.05 1.92 -5.06
C PRO A 16 8.90 1.13 -5.68
N VAL A 17 8.25 1.71 -6.68
CA VAL A 17 7.35 0.98 -7.56
C VAL A 17 8.21 0.27 -8.60
N ASP A 18 8.56 -0.99 -8.32
CA ASP A 18 9.30 -1.85 -9.21
C ASP A 18 8.36 -2.75 -10.05
N GLU A 19 8.94 -3.64 -10.85
CA GLU A 19 8.19 -4.51 -11.75
C GLU A 19 7.19 -5.43 -10.99
N PRO A 20 7.56 -6.12 -9.90
CA PRO A 20 6.61 -6.86 -9.07
C PRO A 20 5.41 -6.04 -8.62
N VAL A 21 5.64 -4.81 -8.13
CA VAL A 21 4.55 -3.91 -7.72
C VAL A 21 3.65 -3.54 -8.89
N ALA A 22 4.23 -3.20 -10.04
CA ALA A 22 3.48 -2.83 -11.24
C ALA A 22 2.61 -3.98 -11.77
N LEU A 23 3.11 -5.22 -11.76
CA LEU A 23 2.37 -6.40 -12.17
C LEU A 23 1.20 -6.69 -11.21
N ALA A 24 1.48 -6.71 -9.90
CA ALA A 24 0.45 -6.90 -8.88
C ALA A 24 -0.65 -5.82 -8.98
N TRP A 25 -0.26 -4.58 -9.26
CA TRP A 25 -1.19 -3.47 -9.47
C TRP A 25 -2.09 -3.69 -10.69
N GLY A 26 -1.53 -4.11 -11.82
CA GLY A 26 -2.29 -4.41 -13.03
C GLY A 26 -3.34 -5.51 -12.81
N ASP A 27 -2.95 -6.60 -12.16
CA ASP A 27 -3.84 -7.72 -11.84
C ASP A 27 -4.96 -7.28 -10.89
N LEU A 28 -4.62 -6.53 -9.85
CA LEU A 28 -5.54 -6.05 -8.84
C LEU A 28 -6.56 -5.07 -9.42
N MET A 29 -6.12 -4.09 -10.20
CA MET A 29 -6.99 -3.12 -10.88
C MET A 29 -7.89 -3.82 -11.91
N GLY A 30 -7.34 -4.79 -12.65
CA GLY A 30 -8.10 -5.62 -13.56
C GLY A 30 -9.19 -6.41 -12.86
N HIS A 31 -8.88 -7.04 -11.72
CA HIS A 31 -9.84 -7.77 -10.91
C HIS A 31 -10.92 -6.83 -10.33
N ALA A 32 -10.53 -5.73 -9.69
CA ALA A 32 -11.46 -4.76 -9.10
C ALA A 32 -12.47 -4.24 -10.13
N LYS A 33 -11.99 -3.90 -11.34
CA LYS A 33 -12.84 -3.47 -12.46
C LYS A 33 -13.84 -4.55 -12.89
N ARG A 34 -13.40 -5.80 -13.01
CA ARG A 34 -14.29 -6.93 -13.39
C ARG A 34 -15.32 -7.24 -12.31
N SER A 35 -14.94 -7.08 -11.05
CA SER A 35 -15.79 -7.36 -9.89
C SER A 35 -16.72 -6.19 -9.51
N GLY A 36 -16.69 -5.08 -10.27
CA GLY A 36 -17.49 -3.88 -9.99
C GLY A 36 -17.09 -3.14 -8.71
N ARG A 37 -15.92 -3.45 -8.15
CA ARG A 37 -15.41 -2.82 -6.93
C ARG A 37 -14.67 -1.53 -7.30
N GLY A 38 -15.17 -0.40 -6.79
CA GLY A 38 -14.48 0.88 -6.92
C GLY A 38 -13.22 0.89 -6.07
N LEU A 39 -12.06 0.82 -6.72
CA LEU A 39 -10.77 1.04 -6.09
C LEU A 39 -10.04 2.15 -6.83
N SER A 40 -9.55 3.13 -6.11
CA SER A 40 -8.77 4.21 -6.71
C SER A 40 -7.42 3.69 -7.20
N SER A 41 -6.86 4.31 -8.25
CA SER A 41 -5.55 3.92 -8.78
C SER A 41 -4.45 3.98 -7.73
N MET A 42 -4.50 4.98 -6.83
CA MET A 42 -3.49 5.19 -5.78
C MET A 42 -3.64 4.17 -4.65
N ASP A 43 -4.86 3.87 -4.22
CA ASP A 43 -5.10 2.83 -3.20
C ASP A 43 -4.73 1.45 -3.74
N GLY A 44 -5.03 1.19 -5.02
CA GLY A 44 -4.57 -0.01 -5.69
C GLY A 44 -3.05 -0.14 -5.69
N LEU A 45 -2.32 0.95 -5.89
CA LEU A 45 -0.85 0.93 -5.89
C LEU A 45 -0.31 0.67 -4.48
N ILE A 46 -0.90 1.28 -3.45
CA ILE A 46 -0.53 1.02 -2.04
C ILE A 46 -0.71 -0.46 -1.69
N VAL A 47 -1.86 -1.04 -2.04
CA VAL A 47 -2.13 -2.46 -1.81
C VAL A 47 -1.22 -3.36 -2.61
N ALA A 48 -1.00 -3.04 -3.89
CA ALA A 48 -0.12 -3.83 -4.74
C ALA A 48 1.30 -3.87 -4.18
N THR A 49 1.81 -2.75 -3.65
CA THR A 49 3.09 -2.71 -2.93
C THR A 49 3.08 -3.63 -1.72
N ALA A 50 2.02 -3.59 -0.91
CA ALA A 50 1.90 -4.46 0.26
C ALA A 50 1.86 -5.95 -0.12
N VAL A 51 1.10 -6.31 -1.16
CA VAL A 51 1.01 -7.69 -1.68
C VAL A 51 2.34 -8.16 -2.24
N ALA A 52 3.01 -7.35 -3.08
CA ALA A 52 4.24 -7.74 -3.76
C ALA A 52 5.42 -7.95 -2.80
N HIS A 53 5.41 -7.27 -1.66
CA HIS A 53 6.49 -7.33 -0.67
C HIS A 53 6.10 -8.03 0.64
N ASP A 54 4.93 -8.69 0.69
CA ASP A 54 4.41 -9.40 1.87
C ASP A 54 4.37 -8.52 3.14
N LEU A 55 3.76 -7.34 3.01
CA LEU A 55 3.68 -6.32 4.06
C LEU A 55 2.25 -6.20 4.61
N SER A 56 2.15 -5.81 5.87
CA SER A 56 0.91 -5.32 6.48
C SER A 56 0.69 -3.84 6.16
N LEU A 57 -0.56 -3.43 5.94
CA LEU A 57 -0.92 -2.04 5.69
C LEU A 57 -1.49 -1.38 6.96
N ALA A 58 -0.75 -0.41 7.49
CA ALA A 58 -1.23 0.45 8.56
C ALA A 58 -2.13 1.56 7.98
N THR A 59 -3.43 1.53 8.29
CA THR A 59 -4.39 2.52 7.78
C THR A 59 -5.59 2.66 8.70
N ARG A 60 -6.14 3.88 8.77
CA ARG A 60 -7.43 4.15 9.43
C ARG A 60 -8.63 3.70 8.58
N ASN A 61 -8.47 3.65 7.26
CA ASN A 61 -9.54 3.38 6.31
C ASN A 61 -9.57 1.90 5.94
N THR A 62 -9.53 1.00 6.91
CA THR A 62 -9.40 -0.45 6.69
C THR A 62 -10.44 -1.01 5.72
N ARG A 63 -11.69 -0.54 5.80
CA ARG A 63 -12.79 -0.93 4.90
C ARG A 63 -12.46 -0.86 3.40
N ASP A 64 -11.71 0.14 2.97
CA ASP A 64 -11.39 0.30 1.55
C ASP A 64 -10.46 -0.82 1.07
N PHE A 65 -9.67 -1.37 1.99
CA PHE A 65 -8.62 -2.36 1.76
C PHE A 65 -9.00 -3.80 2.13
N GLU A 66 -10.19 -4.02 2.70
CA GLU A 66 -10.66 -5.35 3.08
C GLU A 66 -10.80 -6.29 1.86
N GLY A 67 -10.32 -7.53 1.98
CA GLY A 67 -10.47 -8.55 0.94
C GLY A 67 -9.42 -8.52 -0.17
N PHE A 68 -8.35 -7.73 -0.03
CA PHE A 68 -7.18 -7.79 -0.94
C PHE A 68 -6.06 -8.73 -0.48
N GLY A 69 -6.29 -9.53 0.56
CA GLY A 69 -5.35 -10.56 1.00
C GLY A 69 -4.12 -10.04 1.73
N ILE A 70 -4.16 -8.80 2.24
CA ILE A 70 -3.12 -8.21 3.09
C ILE A 70 -3.61 -8.09 4.54
N GLU A 71 -2.67 -8.13 5.48
CA GLU A 71 -2.96 -7.82 6.88
C GLU A 71 -3.20 -6.31 7.02
N LEU A 72 -4.30 -5.93 7.67
CA LEU A 72 -4.64 -4.54 7.95
C LEU A 72 -4.42 -4.24 9.42
N ILE A 73 -3.70 -3.18 9.70
CA ILE A 73 -3.47 -2.67 11.05
C ILE A 73 -4.13 -1.30 11.13
N ASP A 74 -5.10 -1.13 12.02
CA ASP A 74 -5.62 0.20 12.37
C ASP A 74 -4.90 0.69 13.63
N PRO A 75 -3.90 1.60 13.51
CA PRO A 75 -3.16 2.08 14.67
C PRO A 75 -3.99 3.02 15.56
N TRP A 76 -5.23 3.34 15.17
CA TRP A 76 -6.18 4.07 16.01
C TRP A 76 -7.17 3.17 16.74
N ALA A 77 -7.15 1.85 16.50
CA ALA A 77 -8.06 0.91 17.13
C ALA A 77 -7.75 0.63 18.62
N GLY A 78 -6.58 1.03 19.12
CA GLY A 78 -6.19 0.95 20.53
C GLY A 78 -5.06 -0.02 20.83
#